data_AF-A0A1W6KSV0-F1
#
_entry.id   AF-A0A1W6KSV0-F1
#
_cell.length_a   1.000
_cell.length_b   1.000
_cell.length_c   1.000
_cell.angle_alpha   90.00
_cell.angle_beta   90.00
_cell.angle_gamma   90.00
#
_symmetry.space_group_name_H-M   'P 1'
#
loop_
_entity.id
_entity.type
_entity.pdbx_description
1 polymer ?
#
loop_
_entity_poly.entity_id
_entity_poly.type
_entity_poly.pdbx_seq_one_letter_code
_entity_poly.pdbx_strand_id
1 'polypeptide(L)' 'MSATAKLFTHGRSQAVRLPKEFRFEGKEVRVSRVGNRVILEPLYADNAMPWAAIDKVGDTPFMPEGREQPSMPADRAVFD' A
#
# COMPACT_ATOMS: atom_id res chain seq x y z
N MET A 1 -9.47 5.34 17.64
CA MET A 1 -9.89 4.17 18.42
C MET A 1 -8.65 3.45 18.92
N SER A 2 -8.65 2.93 20.15
CA SER A 2 -7.52 2.18 20.72
C SER A 2 -8.04 1.01 21.54
N ALA A 3 -7.45 -0.17 21.37
CA ALA A 3 -7.77 -1.34 22.16
C ALA A 3 -6.49 -2.12 22.50
N THR A 4 -6.52 -2.86 23.59
CA THR A 4 -5.47 -3.81 23.95
C THR A 4 -5.79 -5.18 23.37
N ALA A 5 -4.82 -5.84 22.74
CA ALA A 5 -4.94 -7.21 22.25
C ALA A 5 -4.15 -8.17 23.14
N LYS A 6 -4.63 -9.41 23.25
CA LYS A 6 -3.91 -10.46 23.97
C LYS A 6 -2.85 -11.10 23.06
N LEU A 7 -1.65 -11.27 23.60
CA LEU A 7 -0.62 -12.14 23.04
C LEU A 7 -0.85 -13.57 23.49
N PHE A 8 -0.65 -14.52 22.58
CA PHE A 8 -0.72 -15.95 22.85
C PHE A 8 0.23 -16.72 21.94
N THR A 9 0.39 -18.01 22.18
CA THR A 9 1.19 -18.91 21.34
C THR A 9 0.27 -19.75 20.46
N HIS A 10 0.62 -19.88 19.18
CA HIS A 10 -0.02 -20.82 18.25
C HIS A 10 1.05 -21.75 17.66
N GLY A 11 1.11 -22.99 18.15
CA GLY A 11 2.24 -23.87 17.90
C GLY A 11 3.54 -23.28 18.48
N ARG A 12 4.55 -23.11 17.63
CA ARG A 12 5.86 -22.52 18.00
C ARG A 12 5.95 -21.01 17.79
N SER A 13 4.86 -20.37 17.34
CA SER A 13 4.84 -18.95 16.97
C SER A 13 4.10 -18.10 18.00
N GLN A 14 4.49 -16.84 18.13
CA GLN A 14 3.70 -15.83 18.84
C GLN A 14 2.59 -15.31 17.92
N ALA A 15 1.41 -15.09 18.50
CA ALA A 15 0.22 -14.60 17.81
C ALA A 15 -0.48 -13.51 18.63
N VAL A 16 -1.21 -12.63 17.93
CA VAL A 16 -2.03 -11.56 18.50
C VAL A 16 -3.50 -11.87 18.23
N ARG A 17 -4.36 -11.86 19.26
CA ARG A 17 -5.81 -11.98 19.04
C ARG A 17 -6.38 -10.60 18.71
N LEU A 18 -6.69 -10.36 17.44
CA LEU A 18 -7.28 -9.09 16.99
C LEU A 18 -8.71 -8.92 17.55
N PRO A 19 -9.03 -7.80 18.21
CA PRO A 19 -10.40 -7.41 18.53
C PRO A 19 -11.24 -7.26 17.26
N LYS A 20 -12.56 -7.33 17.40
CA LYS A 20 -13.50 -7.43 16.25
C LYS A 20 -13.33 -6.27 15.27
N GLU A 21 -13.14 -5.07 15.80
CA GLU A 21 -13.00 -3.81 15.08
C GLU A 21 -11.66 -3.63 14.35
N PHE A 22 -10.66 -4.49 14.62
CA PHE A 22 -9.35 -4.47 13.96
C PHE A 22 -9.12 -5.70 13.06
N ARG A 23 -10.15 -6.50 12.78
CA ARG A 23 -10.02 -7.68 11.90
C ARG A 23 -9.82 -7.23 10.45
N PHE A 24 -8.88 -7.88 9.77
CA PHE A 24 -8.68 -7.74 8.34
C PHE A 24 -9.64 -8.66 7.58
N GLU A 25 -9.98 -8.27 6.35
CA GLU A 25 -10.55 -9.18 5.37
C GLU A 25 -9.44 -10.05 4.76
N GLY A 26 -9.81 -11.25 4.30
CA GLY A 26 -8.87 -12.19 3.70
C GLY A 26 -8.13 -13.07 4.72
N LYS A 27 -6.97 -13.61 4.30
CA LYS A 27 -6.21 -14.64 5.04
C LYS A 27 -4.78 -14.21 5.40
N GLU A 28 -4.28 -13.15 4.77
CA GLU A 28 -2.87 -12.76 4.85
C GLU A 28 -2.73 -11.23 4.93
N VAL A 29 -1.68 -10.78 5.62
CA VAL A 29 -1.33 -9.37 5.80
C VAL A 29 0.16 -9.19 5.54
N ARG A 30 0.53 -8.00 5.05
CA ARG A 30 1.92 -7.55 5.06
C ARG A 30 2.31 -7.17 6.47
N VAL A 31 3.53 -7.53 6.87
CA VAL A 31 4.09 -7.22 8.19
C VAL A 31 5.36 -6.41 8.01
N SER A 32 5.45 -5.28 8.70
CA SER A 32 6.67 -4.46 8.75
C SER A 32 6.97 -4.00 10.17
N ARG A 33 8.21 -3.54 10.41
CA ARG A 33 8.67 -3.05 11.72
C ARG A 33 9.24 -1.66 11.59
N VAL A 34 8.78 -0.74 12.43
CA VAL A 34 9.31 0.63 12.55
C VAL A 34 9.59 0.92 14.02
N GLY A 35 10.87 0.86 14.40
CA GLY A 35 11.29 0.92 15.79
C GLY A 35 10.71 -0.23 16.60
N ASN A 36 9.98 0.09 17.68
CA ASN A 36 9.31 -0.87 18.54
C ASN A 36 7.90 -1.28 18.05
N ARG A 37 7.43 -0.73 16.92
CA ARG A 37 6.09 -1.01 16.39
C ARG A 37 6.13 -2.12 15.35
N VAL A 38 5.15 -3.03 15.42
CA VAL A 38 4.82 -3.97 14.34
C VAL A 38 3.59 -3.41 13.62
N ILE A 39 3.71 -3.23 12.31
CA ILE A 39 2.65 -2.68 11.46
C ILE A 39 2.11 -3.83 10.61
N LEU A 40 0.79 -3.98 10.60
CA LEU A 40 0.06 -4.96 9.80
C LEU A 40 -0.78 -4.21 8.77
N GLU A 41 -0.65 -4.56 7.50
CA GLU A 41 -1.36 -3.94 6.39
C GLU A 41 -2.04 -5.03 5.54
N PRO A 42 -3.23 -4.79 4.96
CA PRO A 42 -3.84 -5.75 4.05
C PRO A 42 -2.89 -6.04 2.88
N LEU A 43 -2.70 -7.32 2.53
CA LEU A 43 -1.82 -7.72 1.43
C LEU A 43 -2.40 -7.29 0.07
N TYR A 44 -3.72 -7.43 -0.05
CA TYR A 44 -4.54 -6.94 -1.14
C TYR A 44 -5.43 -5.86 -0.55
N ALA A 45 -4.86 -4.66 -0.34
CA ALA A 45 -5.71 -3.48 -0.36
C ALA A 45 -6.37 -3.48 -1.73
N ASP A 46 -7.67 -3.20 -1.79
CA ASP A 46 -8.38 -3.09 -3.05
C ASP A 46 -7.50 -2.28 -4.00
N ASN A 47 -6.98 -2.91 -5.06
CA ASN A 47 -6.18 -2.24 -6.08
C ASN A 47 -7.06 -1.26 -6.89
N ALA A 48 -8.24 -0.93 -6.37
CA ALA A 48 -8.98 0.25 -6.72
C ALA A 48 -7.95 1.38 -6.79
N MET A 49 -7.80 1.91 -8.00
CA MET A 49 -7.21 3.22 -8.20
C MET A 49 -7.67 4.11 -7.05
N PRO A 50 -6.78 4.94 -6.48
CA PRO A 50 -7.15 5.82 -5.39
C PRO A 50 -8.03 6.95 -5.97
N TRP A 51 -9.22 6.61 -6.46
CA TRP A 51 -10.20 7.51 -7.07
C TRP A 51 -10.49 8.62 -6.09
N ALA A 52 -10.65 8.31 -4.80
CA ALA A 52 -10.77 9.31 -3.75
C ALA A 52 -9.58 10.30 -3.67
N ALA A 53 -8.36 9.87 -4.01
CA ALA A 53 -7.20 10.76 -4.09
C ALA A 53 -7.22 11.60 -5.38
N ILE A 54 -7.67 11.05 -6.50
CA ILE A 54 -7.88 11.77 -7.78
C ILE A 54 -9.00 12.81 -7.62
N ASP A 55 -10.15 12.41 -7.05
CA ASP A 55 -11.31 13.26 -6.79
C ASP A 55 -10.95 14.46 -5.91
N LYS A 56 -10.03 14.29 -4.96
CA LYS A 56 -9.53 15.36 -4.10
C LYS A 56 -8.72 16.41 -4.87
N VAL A 57 -8.06 16.03 -5.98
CA VAL A 57 -7.34 16.97 -6.86
C VAL A 57 -8.34 17.79 -7.70
N GLY A 58 -9.48 17.20 -8.06
CA GLY A 58 -10.53 17.84 -8.85
C GLY A 58 -10.02 18.34 -10.20
N ASP A 59 -10.58 19.44 -10.69
CA ASP A 59 -10.26 20.03 -12.00
C ASP A 59 -9.02 20.96 -11.95
N THR A 60 -8.13 20.77 -10.97
CA THR A 60 -6.89 21.54 -10.91
C THR A 60 -6.07 21.29 -12.18
N PRO A 61 -5.60 22.34 -12.89
CA PRO A 61 -4.80 22.16 -14.10
C PRO A 61 -3.55 21.30 -13.82
N PHE A 62 -3.48 20.13 -14.43
CA PHE A 62 -2.33 19.23 -14.34
C PHE A 62 -1.47 19.36 -15.60
N MET A 63 -0.23 19.80 -15.42
CA MET A 63 0.72 20.08 -16.51
C MET A 63 0.13 21.03 -17.58
N PRO A 64 -0.23 22.28 -17.22
CA PRO A 64 -0.86 23.22 -18.16
C PRO A 64 0.02 23.54 -19.38
N GLU A 65 1.34 23.51 -19.23
CA GLU A 65 2.31 23.70 -20.31
C GLU A 65 2.64 22.39 -21.07
N GLY A 66 1.98 21.29 -20.72
CA GLY A 66 2.25 19.96 -21.25
C GLY A 66 3.39 19.25 -20.55
N ARG A 67 3.74 18.06 -21.07
CA ARG A 67 4.86 17.27 -20.57
C ARG A 67 6.15 17.74 -21.21
N GLU A 68 7.20 17.89 -20.40
CA GLU A 68 8.59 18.05 -20.88
C GLU A 68 9.12 16.72 -21.45
N GLN A 69 8.44 16.19 -22.47
CA GLN A 69 8.82 14.95 -23.11
C GLN A 69 10.04 15.21 -24.00
N PRO A 70 11.17 14.50 -23.81
CA PRO A 70 12.32 14.65 -24.67
C PRO A 70 12.01 14.19 -26.10
N SER A 71 12.81 14.62 -27.06
CA SER A 71 12.74 14.11 -28.43
C SER A 71 12.88 12.59 -28.45
N MET A 72 12.20 11.95 -29.41
CA MET A 72 12.34 10.51 -29.64
C MET A 72 13.83 10.16 -29.76
N PRO A 73 14.33 9.18 -28.97
CA PRO A 73 15.71 8.72 -29.11
C PRO A 73 15.96 8.24 -30.54
N ALA A 74 17.19 8.41 -31.03
CA ALA A 74 17.59 7.82 -32.31
C ALA A 74 17.44 6.29 -32.28
N ASP A 75 17.16 5.71 -33.44
CA ASP A 75 17.16 4.25 -33.60
C ASP A 75 18.48 3.68 -33.11
N ARG A 76 18.43 2.76 -32.16
CA ARG A 76 19.61 1.99 -31.74
C ARG A 76 19.71 0.78 -32.66
N ALA A 77 20.89 0.51 -33.20
CA ALA A 77 21.21 -0.83 -33.69
C ALA A 77 21.24 -1.76 -32.46
N VAL A 78 20.16 -2.50 -32.24
CA VAL A 78 20.01 -3.34 -31.04
C VAL A 78 20.73 -4.69 -31.21
N PHE A 79 21.14 -5.04 -32.42
CA PHE A 79 21.83 -6.30 -32.73
C PHE A 79 22.83 -6.10 -33.88
N ASP A 80 23.99 -6.77 -33.79
CA ASP A 80 24.82 -7.14 -34.94
C ASP A 80 24.27 -8.44 -35.58
#